data_AF-A0A134CMA7-F1
#
_entry.id   AF-A0A134CMA7-F1
#
_cell.length_a   1.000
_cell.length_b   1.000
_cell.length_c   1.000
_cell.angle_alpha   90.00
_cell.angle_beta   90.00
_cell.angle_gamma   90.00
#
_symmetry.space_group_name_H-M   'P 1'
#
loop_
_entity.id
_entity.type
_entity.pdbx_description
1 polymer ?
#
loop_
_entity_poly.entity_id
_entity_poly.type
_entity_poly.pdbx_seq_one_letter_code
_entity_poly.pdbx_strand_id
1 'polypeptide(L)'
;MLRQMTEEDQIRAVHHKYEIPEDTVKTLLKEGIRYLDIDKAALIACLSGKSIQEILALRKEQPWGKILKNLGLTGETYEEKYNVHRARRLHRFYGVEEERAKKALEEGYPNHWIRMAYLLETKTGKPMEEILAVKTKSMKWKPWAEEHLGVDPEDLAKWILETRNPSLKPKT
;
A
#
# COMPACT_ATOMS: atom_id res chain seq x y z
N MET A 1 8.33 20.07 -12.32
CA MET A 1 8.85 19.98 -10.93
C MET A 1 8.13 18.85 -10.22
N LEU A 2 8.85 17.82 -9.75
CA LEU A 2 8.32 16.89 -8.76
C LEU A 2 8.02 17.72 -7.51
N ARG A 3 6.74 17.87 -7.15
CA ARG A 3 6.33 18.61 -5.96
C ARG A 3 6.92 17.87 -4.75
N GLN A 4 7.86 18.49 -4.03
CA GLN A 4 8.41 17.89 -2.81
C GLN A 4 7.28 17.63 -1.81
N MET A 5 7.27 16.44 -1.20
CA MET A 5 6.35 16.11 -0.13
C MET A 5 6.65 17.00 1.08
N THR A 6 5.63 17.64 1.65
CA THR A 6 5.78 18.36 2.93
C THR A 6 6.11 17.38 4.06
N GLU A 7 6.57 17.89 5.20
CA GLU A 7 6.78 17.07 6.41
C GLU A 7 5.50 16.31 6.80
N GLU A 8 4.36 17.01 6.81
CA GLU A 8 3.05 16.41 7.06
C GLU A 8 2.72 15.30 6.05
N ASP A 9 3.08 15.49 4.78
CA ASP A 9 2.88 14.47 3.75
C ASP A 9 3.72 13.22 4.01
N GLN A 10 4.94 13.39 4.51
CA GLN A 10 5.86 12.30 4.87
C GLN A 10 5.38 11.55 6.10
N ILE A 11 4.99 12.26 7.16
CA ILE A 11 4.44 11.71 8.41
C ILE A 11 3.22 10.83 8.09
N ARG A 12 2.23 11.41 7.39
CA ARG A 12 1.00 10.72 7.00
C ARG A 12 1.28 9.49 6.14
N ALA A 13 2.22 9.60 5.20
CA ALA A 13 2.57 8.49 4.32
C ALA A 13 3.15 7.30 5.10
N VAL A 14 4.12 7.53 5.99
CA VAL A 14 4.73 6.48 6.81
C VAL A 14 3.71 5.89 7.78
N HIS A 15 2.93 6.75 8.45
CA HIS A 15 1.91 6.33 9.41
C HIS A 15 0.89 5.38 8.77
N HIS A 16 0.22 5.79 7.69
CA HIS A 16 -0.82 4.94 7.12
C HIS A 16 -0.27 3.69 6.44
N LYS A 17 0.91 3.77 5.80
CA LYS A 17 1.50 2.60 5.15
C LYS A 17 1.90 1.54 6.16
N TYR A 18 2.56 1.93 7.25
CA TYR A 18 3.30 1.01 8.12
C TYR A 18 2.81 1.01 9.59
N GLU A 19 1.81 1.83 9.93
CA GLU A 19 1.25 1.99 11.28
C GLU A 19 2.27 2.46 12.32
N ILE A 20 3.32 3.16 11.88
CA ILE A 20 4.24 3.86 12.78
C ILE A 20 3.51 5.09 13.35
N PRO A 21 3.50 5.32 14.68
CA PRO A 21 2.86 6.50 15.25
C PRO A 21 3.39 7.81 14.64
N GLU A 22 2.50 8.76 14.35
CA GLU A 22 2.87 10.02 13.70
C GLU A 22 3.95 10.78 14.48
N ASP A 23 3.86 10.81 15.81
CA ASP A 23 4.85 11.45 16.69
C ASP A 23 6.23 10.78 16.60
N THR A 24 6.26 9.46 16.38
CA THR A 24 7.52 8.74 16.14
C THR A 24 8.14 9.20 14.83
N VAL A 25 7.36 9.28 13.75
CA VAL A 25 7.85 9.74 12.44
C VAL A 25 8.33 11.19 12.52
N LYS A 26 7.56 12.06 13.18
CA LYS A 26 7.89 13.46 13.41
C LYS A 26 9.20 13.62 14.18
N THR A 27 9.42 12.80 15.21
CA THR A 27 10.67 12.82 15.99
C THR A 27 11.86 12.43 15.12
N LEU A 28 11.76 11.34 14.35
CA LEU A 28 12.84 10.90 13.45
C LEU A 28 13.18 11.93 12.36
N LEU A 29 12.18 12.64 11.84
CA LEU A 29 12.40 13.74 10.88
C LEU A 29 13.13 14.93 11.53
N LYS A 30 12.76 15.30 12.77
CA LYS A 30 13.44 16.35 13.55
C LYS A 30 14.89 16.00 13.89
N GLU A 31 15.19 14.71 14.07
CA GLU A 31 16.55 14.20 14.25
C GLU A 31 17.39 14.24 12.95
N GLY A 32 16.82 14.70 11.84
CA GLY A 32 17.51 14.84 10.56
C GLY A 32 17.57 13.55 9.74
N ILE A 33 16.84 12.50 10.14
CA ILE A 33 16.79 11.25 9.37
C ILE A 33 15.98 11.50 8.10
N ARG A 34 16.56 11.14 6.95
CA ARG A 34 15.91 11.35 5.65
C ARG A 34 14.65 10.50 5.54
N TYR A 35 13.58 11.07 4.99
CA TYR A 35 12.32 10.37 4.72
C TYR A 35 12.50 9.01 4.03
N LEU A 36 13.38 8.92 3.03
CA LEU A 36 13.61 7.65 2.32
C LEU A 36 14.20 6.56 3.23
N ASP A 37 15.03 6.94 4.21
CA ASP A 37 15.57 6.00 5.19
C ASP A 37 14.49 5.62 6.23
N ILE A 38 13.62 6.55 6.62
CA ILE A 38 12.46 6.28 7.50
C ILE A 38 11.47 5.34 6.80
N ASP A 39 11.06 5.62 5.56
CA ASP A 39 10.10 4.80 4.80
C ASP A 39 10.65 3.38 4.61
N LYS A 40 11.94 3.24 4.27
CA LYS A 40 12.58 1.92 4.14
C LYS A 40 12.70 1.20 5.48
N ALA A 41 13.06 1.90 6.55
CA ALA A 41 13.17 1.32 7.89
C ALA A 41 11.80 0.85 8.40
N ALA A 42 10.74 1.64 8.21
CA ALA A 42 9.38 1.33 8.59
C ALA A 42 8.85 0.08 7.86
N LEU A 43 9.13 -0.05 6.56
CA LEU A 43 8.82 -1.27 5.82
C LEU A 43 9.52 -2.48 6.43
N ILE A 44 10.85 -2.41 6.63
CA ILE A 44 11.61 -3.55 7.19
C ILE A 44 11.15 -3.89 8.61
N ALA A 45 10.85 -2.88 9.45
CA ALA A 45 10.27 -3.06 10.77
C ALA A 45 8.96 -3.87 10.69
N CYS A 46 8.05 -3.47 9.79
CA CYS A 46 6.80 -4.18 9.57
C CYS A 46 7.01 -5.63 9.11
N LEU A 47 7.99 -5.91 8.24
CA LEU A 47 8.24 -7.27 7.73
C LEU A 47 8.99 -8.15 8.75
N SER A 48 9.87 -7.57 9.55
CA SER A 48 10.70 -8.30 10.51
C SER A 48 10.07 -8.45 11.89
N GLY A 49 9.08 -7.62 12.24
CA GLY A 49 8.53 -7.52 13.60
C GLY A 49 9.42 -6.74 14.58
N LYS A 50 10.53 -6.17 14.11
CA LYS A 50 11.41 -5.29 14.90
C LYS A 50 10.87 -3.87 14.95
N SER A 51 11.32 -3.10 15.94
CA SER A 51 11.04 -1.66 16.00
C SER A 51 11.77 -0.89 14.89
N ILE A 52 11.20 0.26 14.48
CA ILE A 52 11.86 1.14 13.49
C ILE A 52 13.20 1.65 14.01
N GLN A 53 13.34 1.87 15.32
CA GLN A 53 14.59 2.29 15.98
C GLN A 53 15.69 1.24 15.84
N GLU A 54 15.37 -0.05 16.05
CA GLU A 54 16.34 -1.13 15.82
C GLU A 54 16.81 -1.17 14.36
N ILE A 55 15.89 -1.03 13.41
CA ILE A 55 16.24 -1.03 11.99
C ILE A 55 17.12 0.17 11.62
N LEU A 56 16.82 1.35 12.15
CA LEU A 56 17.63 2.54 11.94
C LEU A 56 19.00 2.44 12.61
N ALA A 57 19.11 1.81 13.78
CA ALA A 57 20.39 1.50 14.41
C ALA A 57 21.23 0.56 13.54
N LEU A 58 20.63 -0.50 12.99
CA LEU A 58 21.32 -1.38 12.03
C LEU A 58 21.77 -0.61 10.77
N ARG A 59 20.97 0.36 10.31
CA ARG A 59 21.28 1.16 9.12
C ARG A 59 22.53 2.03 9.28
N LYS A 60 22.87 2.45 10.49
CA LYS A 60 24.11 3.19 10.77
C LYS A 60 25.35 2.36 10.45
N GLU A 61 25.27 1.06 10.70
CA GLU A 61 26.41 0.12 10.57
C GLU A 61 26.41 -0.65 9.24
N GLN A 62 25.24 -0.80 8.60
CA GLN A 62 25.07 -1.75 7.50
C GLN A 62 24.23 -1.18 6.33
N PRO A 63 24.54 -1.55 5.09
CA PRO A 63 23.67 -1.26 3.95
C PRO A 63 22.38 -2.10 4.02
N TRP A 64 21.30 -1.59 3.42
CA TRP A 64 19.97 -2.23 3.43
C TRP A 64 19.99 -3.70 3.00
N GLY A 65 20.76 -4.05 1.98
CA GLY A 65 20.86 -5.45 1.51
C GLY A 65 21.43 -6.39 2.56
N LYS A 66 22.41 -5.95 3.35
CA LYS A 66 22.98 -6.75 4.44
C LYS A 66 21.99 -6.90 5.60
N ILE A 67 21.24 -5.84 5.91
CA ILE A 67 20.18 -5.87 6.92
C ILE A 67 19.09 -6.89 6.53
N LEU A 68 18.58 -6.81 5.31
CA LEU A 68 17.57 -7.75 4.80
C LEU A 68 18.06 -9.20 4.88
N LYS A 69 19.28 -9.47 4.43
CA LYS A 69 19.90 -10.79 4.52
C LYS A 69 20.00 -11.29 5.97
N ASN A 70 20.49 -10.45 6.88
CA ASN A 70 20.67 -10.82 8.29
C ASN A 70 19.33 -11.06 9.01
N LEU A 71 18.24 -10.44 8.53
CA LEU A 71 16.89 -10.65 9.04
C LEU A 71 16.14 -11.78 8.33
N GLY A 72 16.78 -12.50 7.40
CA GLY A 72 16.14 -13.55 6.61
C GLY A 72 15.06 -13.05 5.63
N LEU A 73 15.04 -11.75 5.34
CA LEU A 73 14.06 -11.10 4.45
C LEU A 73 14.57 -11.12 3.00
N THR A 74 14.67 -12.32 2.41
CA THR A 74 15.18 -12.52 1.04
C THR A 74 14.27 -13.44 0.24
N GLY A 75 14.17 -13.20 -1.07
CA GLY A 75 13.40 -14.06 -1.98
C GLY A 75 11.94 -14.21 -1.54
N GLU A 76 11.47 -15.45 -1.49
CA GLU A 76 10.10 -15.83 -1.15
C GLU A 76 9.68 -15.31 0.24
N THR A 77 10.55 -15.39 1.25
CA THR A 77 10.23 -14.89 2.60
C THR A 77 9.93 -13.39 2.61
N TYR A 78 10.61 -12.61 1.78
CA TYR A 78 10.30 -11.18 1.64
C TYR A 78 8.93 -10.98 0.98
N GLU A 79 8.68 -11.70 -0.11
CA GLU A 79 7.45 -11.59 -0.88
C GLU A 79 6.22 -11.99 -0.07
N GLU A 80 6.26 -13.13 0.62
CA GLU A 80 5.19 -13.61 1.49
C GLU A 80 4.84 -12.58 2.57
N LYS A 81 5.84 -12.14 3.33
CA LYS A 81 5.64 -11.13 4.39
C LYS A 81 5.14 -9.81 3.83
N TYR A 82 5.61 -9.43 2.64
CA TYR A 82 5.12 -8.24 1.97
C TYR A 82 3.68 -8.39 1.48
N ASN A 83 3.26 -9.58 1.04
CA ASN A 83 1.87 -9.89 0.68
C ASN A 83 0.95 -9.80 1.89
N VAL A 84 1.34 -10.39 3.03
CA VAL A 84 0.60 -10.28 4.29
C VAL A 84 0.42 -8.81 4.68
N HIS A 85 1.50 -8.02 4.66
CA HIS A 85 1.44 -6.60 4.94
C HIS A 85 0.49 -5.84 3.98
N ARG A 86 0.60 -6.12 2.68
CA ARG A 86 -0.24 -5.50 1.64
C ARG A 86 -1.72 -5.87 1.81
N ALA A 87 -2.03 -7.12 2.13
CA ALA A 87 -3.37 -7.61 2.37
C ALA A 87 -4.01 -6.90 3.57
N ARG A 88 -3.33 -6.86 4.72
CA ARG A 88 -3.77 -6.10 5.90
C ARG A 88 -4.03 -4.63 5.58
N ARG A 89 -3.18 -4.02 4.75
CA ARG A 89 -3.37 -2.63 4.32
C ARG A 89 -4.58 -2.45 3.39
N LEU A 90 -4.80 -3.37 2.45
CA LEU A 90 -6.00 -3.37 1.59
C LEU A 90 -7.28 -3.48 2.43
N HIS A 91 -7.26 -4.35 3.45
CA HIS A 91 -8.33 -4.46 4.42
C HIS A 91 -8.59 -3.15 5.16
N ARG A 92 -7.57 -2.60 5.83
CA ARG A 92 -7.73 -1.35 6.60
C ARG A 92 -8.21 -0.17 5.75
N PHE A 93 -7.78 -0.08 4.49
CA PHE A 93 -8.08 1.08 3.65
C PHE A 93 -9.39 0.95 2.89
N TYR A 94 -9.80 -0.26 2.53
CA TYR A 94 -10.90 -0.47 1.58
C TYR A 94 -11.89 -1.56 2.01
N GLY A 95 -11.62 -2.30 3.09
CA GLY A 95 -12.51 -3.34 3.59
C GLY A 95 -12.31 -4.73 2.99
N VAL A 96 -11.43 -4.91 1.99
CA VAL A 96 -11.17 -6.23 1.38
C VAL A 96 -10.78 -7.24 2.46
N GLU A 97 -11.37 -8.42 2.47
CA GLU A 97 -11.01 -9.47 3.41
C GLU A 97 -9.54 -9.86 3.24
N GLU A 98 -8.77 -9.96 4.33
CA GLU A 98 -7.31 -10.13 4.26
C GLU A 98 -6.90 -11.39 3.48
N GLU A 99 -7.57 -12.52 3.69
CA GLU A 99 -7.27 -13.77 2.97
C GLU A 99 -7.56 -13.65 1.47
N ARG A 100 -8.66 -12.99 1.07
CA ARG A 100 -8.98 -12.74 -0.35
C ARG A 100 -7.94 -11.81 -0.98
N ALA A 101 -7.57 -10.74 -0.27
CA ALA A 101 -6.55 -9.81 -0.72
C ALA A 101 -5.18 -10.50 -0.86
N LYS A 102 -4.78 -11.33 0.11
CA LYS A 102 -3.53 -12.09 0.09
C LYS A 102 -3.48 -13.06 -1.08
N LYS A 103 -4.54 -13.84 -1.29
CA LYS A 103 -4.65 -14.75 -2.43
C LYS A 103 -4.49 -14.01 -3.77
N ALA A 104 -5.21 -12.89 -3.96
CA ALA A 104 -5.09 -12.12 -5.20
C ALA A 104 -3.67 -11.52 -5.39
N LEU A 105 -2.99 -11.14 -4.30
CA LEU A 105 -1.60 -10.66 -4.36
C LEU A 105 -0.62 -11.79 -4.74
N GLU A 106 -0.83 -13.00 -4.23
CA GLU A 106 -0.04 -14.20 -4.56
C GLU A 106 -0.26 -14.67 -6.00
N GLU A 107 -1.46 -14.46 -6.55
CA GLU A 107 -1.79 -14.63 -7.96
C GLU A 107 -1.16 -13.54 -8.87
N GLY A 108 -0.51 -12.54 -8.28
CA GLY A 108 0.23 -11.50 -8.98
C GLY A 108 -0.57 -10.22 -9.28
N TYR A 109 -1.80 -10.09 -8.80
CA TYR A 109 -2.58 -8.88 -9.02
C TYR A 109 -2.03 -7.69 -8.20
N PRO A 110 -1.85 -6.50 -8.80
CA PRO A 110 -1.35 -5.35 -8.07
C PRO A 110 -2.43 -4.75 -7.16
N ASN A 111 -2.02 -4.14 -6.03
CA ASN A 111 -2.93 -3.50 -5.05
C ASN A 111 -4.02 -2.62 -5.70
N HIS A 112 -3.65 -1.82 -6.72
CA HIS A 112 -4.60 -0.93 -7.39
C HIS A 112 -5.73 -1.71 -8.07
N TRP A 113 -5.43 -2.87 -8.67
CA TRP A 113 -6.46 -3.69 -9.32
C TRP A 113 -7.38 -4.33 -8.31
N ILE A 114 -6.82 -4.91 -7.25
CA ILE A 114 -7.60 -5.51 -6.15
C ILE A 114 -8.55 -4.46 -5.57
N ARG A 115 -8.04 -3.26 -5.26
CA ARG A 115 -8.85 -2.13 -4.79
C ARG A 115 -9.98 -1.80 -5.76
N MET A 116 -9.69 -1.65 -7.06
CA MET A 116 -10.68 -1.24 -8.04
C MET A 116 -11.75 -2.30 -8.29
N ALA A 117 -11.35 -3.57 -8.37
CA ALA A 117 -12.26 -4.69 -8.53
C ALA A 117 -13.16 -4.85 -7.29
N TYR A 118 -12.61 -4.73 -6.08
CA TYR A 118 -13.41 -4.75 -4.85
C TYR A 118 -14.36 -3.54 -4.75
N LEU A 119 -13.91 -2.35 -5.14
CA LEU A 119 -14.80 -1.18 -5.19
C LEU A 119 -16.00 -1.43 -6.09
N LEU A 120 -15.79 -2.02 -7.27
CA LEU A 120 -16.88 -2.39 -8.18
C LEU A 120 -17.76 -3.48 -7.57
N GLU A 121 -17.21 -4.52 -6.93
CA GLU A 121 -17.98 -5.54 -6.20
C GLU A 121 -18.94 -4.90 -5.19
N THR A 122 -18.45 -3.99 -4.34
CA THR A 122 -19.29 -3.36 -3.31
C THR A 122 -20.43 -2.51 -3.87
N LYS A 123 -20.34 -2.09 -5.14
CA LYS A 123 -21.32 -1.21 -5.80
C LYS A 123 -22.24 -1.94 -6.77
N THR A 124 -21.79 -3.04 -7.36
CA THR A 124 -22.52 -3.76 -8.42
C THR A 124 -22.86 -5.20 -8.05
N GLY A 125 -22.24 -5.75 -7.00
CA GLY A 125 -22.36 -7.15 -6.60
C GLY A 125 -21.56 -8.13 -7.48
N LYS A 126 -20.87 -7.66 -8.53
CA LYS A 126 -20.02 -8.51 -9.37
C LYS A 126 -18.76 -8.93 -8.59
N PRO A 127 -18.46 -10.22 -8.42
CA PRO A 127 -17.31 -10.64 -7.62
C PRO A 127 -15.98 -10.09 -8.13
N MET A 128 -15.13 -9.64 -7.21
CA MET A 128 -13.80 -9.08 -7.44
C MET A 128 -12.95 -10.05 -8.28
N GLU A 129 -12.97 -11.34 -7.96
CA GLU A 129 -12.21 -12.38 -8.64
C GLU A 129 -12.61 -12.50 -10.12
N GLU A 130 -13.90 -12.39 -10.42
CA GLU A 130 -14.40 -12.42 -11.81
C GLU A 130 -13.96 -11.18 -12.59
N ILE A 131 -13.94 -10.01 -11.94
CA ILE A 131 -13.43 -8.77 -12.54
C ILE A 131 -11.92 -8.88 -12.80
N LEU A 132 -11.15 -9.37 -11.83
CA LEU A 132 -9.69 -9.53 -11.94
C LEU A 132 -9.31 -10.49 -13.07
N ALA A 133 -10.03 -11.61 -13.23
CA ALA A 133 -9.74 -12.64 -14.22
C ALA A 133 -9.83 -12.14 -15.67
N VAL A 134 -10.69 -11.16 -15.96
CA VAL A 134 -10.89 -10.63 -17.33
C VAL A 134 -10.17 -9.32 -17.57
N LYS A 135 -9.71 -8.65 -16.50
CA LYS A 135 -9.07 -7.34 -16.61
C LYS A 135 -7.66 -7.46 -17.14
N THR A 136 -7.34 -6.66 -18.18
CA THR A 136 -5.97 -6.56 -18.70
C THR A 136 -5.38 -5.17 -18.49
N LYS A 137 -4.05 -5.03 -18.63
CA LYS A 137 -3.34 -3.77 -18.42
C LYS A 137 -3.74 -2.65 -19.39
N SER A 138 -4.13 -2.99 -20.62
CA SER A 138 -4.55 -2.02 -21.64
C SER A 138 -5.95 -1.45 -21.39
N MET A 139 -6.83 -2.21 -20.72
CA MET A 139 -8.19 -1.77 -20.42
C MET A 139 -8.17 -0.65 -19.37
N LYS A 140 -8.89 0.44 -19.62
CA LYS A 140 -9.09 1.51 -18.62
C LYS A 140 -10.29 1.17 -17.75
N TRP A 141 -10.23 1.48 -16.45
CA TRP A 141 -11.29 1.13 -15.50
C TRP A 141 -12.65 1.75 -15.81
N LYS A 142 -12.69 3.04 -16.17
CA LYS A 142 -13.93 3.76 -16.48
C LYS A 142 -14.68 3.14 -17.67
N PRO A 143 -14.10 3.07 -18.89
CA PRO A 143 -14.77 2.45 -20.03
C PRO A 143 -15.15 0.99 -19.79
N TRP A 144 -14.28 0.21 -19.12
CA TRP A 144 -14.54 -1.19 -18.84
C TRP A 144 -15.75 -1.37 -17.91
N ALA A 145 -15.86 -0.54 -16.86
CA ALA A 145 -16.99 -0.63 -15.92
C ALA A 145 -18.30 -0.15 -16.56
N GLU A 146 -18.24 0.86 -17.42
CA GLU A 146 -19.39 1.31 -18.20
C GLU A 146 -19.90 0.21 -19.14
N GLU A 147 -19.01 -0.37 -19.96
CA GLU A 147 -19.36 -1.38 -20.95
C GLU A 147 -19.86 -2.70 -20.34
N HIS A 148 -19.24 -3.17 -19.25
CA HIS A 148 -19.50 -4.51 -18.71
C HIS A 148 -20.38 -4.54 -17.46
N LEU A 149 -20.47 -3.43 -16.74
CA LEU A 149 -21.24 -3.35 -15.48
C LEU A 149 -22.31 -2.25 -15.50
N GLY A 150 -22.42 -1.47 -16.59
CA GLY A 150 -23.38 -0.36 -16.68
C GLY A 150 -23.09 0.77 -15.70
N VAL A 151 -21.85 0.90 -15.23
CA VAL A 151 -21.45 1.92 -14.26
C VAL A 151 -21.09 3.21 -14.99
N ASP A 152 -21.79 4.30 -14.66
CA ASP A 152 -21.48 5.62 -15.20
C ASP A 152 -20.02 6.04 -14.85
N PRO A 153 -19.24 6.56 -15.82
CA PRO A 153 -17.85 6.95 -15.60
C PRO A 153 -17.63 8.02 -14.51
N GLU A 154 -18.61 8.89 -14.26
CA GLU A 154 -18.56 9.92 -13.21
C GLU A 154 -18.93 9.35 -11.85
N ASP A 155 -19.87 8.42 -11.78
CA ASP A 155 -20.13 7.65 -10.55
C ASP A 155 -18.88 6.89 -10.09
N LEU A 156 -18.21 6.19 -11.00
CA LEU A 156 -16.95 5.52 -10.66
C LEU A 156 -15.88 6.53 -10.21
N ALA A 157 -15.81 7.70 -10.83
CA ALA A 157 -14.86 8.75 -10.41
C ALA A 157 -15.13 9.21 -8.98
N LYS A 158 -16.40 9.44 -8.65
CA LYS A 158 -16.87 9.81 -7.32
C LYS A 158 -16.52 8.74 -6.30
N TRP A 159 -16.82 7.46 -6.58
CA TRP A 159 -16.50 6.36 -5.67
C TRP A 159 -14.98 6.24 -5.42
N ILE A 160 -14.15 6.41 -6.45
CA ILE A 160 -12.68 6.41 -6.30
C ILE A 160 -12.21 7.54 -5.36
N LEU A 161 -12.84 8.72 -5.42
CA LEU A 161 -12.55 9.85 -4.55
C LEU A 161 -13.00 9.61 -3.11
N GLU A 162 -14.17 9.00 -2.92
CA GLU A 162 -14.71 8.64 -1.59
C GLU A 162 -13.84 7.61 -0.89
N THR A 163 -13.33 6.61 -1.62
CA THR A 163 -12.47 5.54 -1.05
C THR A 163 -10.99 5.83 -1.26
N ARG A 164 -10.56 7.09 -1.18
CA ARG A 164 -9.19 7.48 -1.53
C ARG A 164 -8.16 6.86 -0.57
N ASN A 165 -6.97 6.55 -1.10
CA ASN A 165 -5.87 6.05 -0.27
C ASN A 165 -5.48 7.11 0.79
N PRO A 166 -5.62 6.82 2.10
CA PRO A 166 -5.34 7.78 3.16
C PRO A 166 -3.86 8.17 3.25
N SER A 167 -2.94 7.34 2.75
CA SER A 167 -1.51 7.66 2.73
C SER A 167 -1.15 8.80 1.74
N LEU A 168 -2.07 9.18 0.85
CA LEU A 168 -1.82 10.22 -0.15
C LEU A 168 -2.28 11.59 0.34
N LYS A 169 -1.58 12.65 -0.06
CA LYS A 169 -1.96 14.05 0.23
C LYS A 169 -3.41 14.34 -0.10
N PRO A 170 -4.27 14.81 0.83
CA PRO A 170 -5.64 15.18 0.52
C PRO A 170 -5.70 16.07 -0.73
N LYS A 171 -6.70 15.85 -1.58
CA LYS A 171 -6.97 16.79 -2.67
C LYS A 171 -7.65 18.00 -2.03
N THR A 172 -6.96 19.14 -2.04
CA THR A 172 -7.55 20.47 -1.82
C THR A 172 -8.43 20.83 -3.00
#